data_AF-A0A959HCJ3-F1
#
_entry.id   AF-A0A959HCJ3-F1
#
_cell.length_a   1.000
_cell.length_b   1.000
_cell.length_c   1.000
_cell.angle_alpha   90.00
_cell.angle_beta   90.00
_cell.angle_gamma   90.00
#
_symmetry.space_group_name_H-M   'P 1'
#
loop_
_entity.id
_entity.type
_entity.pdbx_description
1 polymer ?
#
loop_
_entity_poly.entity_id
_entity_poly.type
_entity_poly.pdbx_seq_one_letter_code
_entity_poly.pdbx_strand_id
1 'polypeptide(L)' 'MTIEISDKILNKTGLTAEEIKLRLAILLFQEEKLTLAQASKFAGIHQIQFQKELAKRDIPIHYGIDEFKRDIETIKRF' A
#
# COMPACT_ATOMS: atom_id res chain seq x y z
N MET A 1 -12.25 14.95 -9.29
CA MET A 1 -11.31 15.88 -8.64
C MET A 1 -9.90 15.43 -8.99
N THR A 2 -9.01 16.35 -9.37
CA THR A 2 -7.64 16.04 -9.81
C THR A 2 -6.66 16.68 -8.84
N ILE A 3 -5.58 15.96 -8.50
CA ILE A 3 -4.45 16.48 -7.72
C ILE A 3 -3.24 16.49 -8.65
N GLU A 4 -2.55 17.62 -8.76
CA GLU A 4 -1.40 17.80 -9.62
C GLU A 4 -0.11 17.94 -8.79
N ILE A 5 0.97 17.32 -9.26
CA ILE A 5 2.30 17.42 -8.66
C ILE A 5 3.20 18.12 -9.66
N SER A 6 3.86 19.20 -9.24
CA SER A 6 4.77 19.95 -10.12
C SER A 6 6.06 19.17 -10.39
N ASP A 7 6.54 19.22 -11.63
CA ASP A 7 7.84 18.64 -12.04
C ASP A 7 9.02 19.17 -11.22
N LYS A 8 8.91 20.37 -10.64
CA LYS A 8 9.93 20.90 -9.72
C LYS A 8 10.14 20.00 -8.50
N ILE A 9 9.08 19.36 -8.01
CA ILE A 9 9.15 18.41 -6.88
C ILE A 9 9.74 17.08 -7.36
N LEU A 10 9.35 16.61 -8.55
CA LEU A 10 9.90 15.39 -9.15
C LEU A 10 11.41 15.49 -9.34
N ASN A 11 11.86 16.59 -9.96
CA ASN A 11 13.29 16.85 -10.20
C ASN A 11 14.11 16.98 -8.91
N LYS A 12 13.53 17.53 -7.83
CA LYS A 12 14.19 17.62 -6.52
C LYS A 12 14.32 16.28 -5.82
N THR A 13 13.32 15.40 -5.97
CA THR A 13 13.29 14.09 -5.30
C THR A 13 13.99 13.00 -6.10
N GLY A 14 14.19 13.22 -7.41
CA GLY A 14 14.66 12.19 -8.34
C GLY A 14 13.63 11.08 -8.58
N LEU A 15 12.37 11.30 -8.17
CA LEU A 15 11.30 10.32 -8.30
C LEU A 15 10.47 10.58 -9.56
N THR A 16 10.06 9.49 -10.20
CA THR A 16 9.06 9.50 -11.25
C THR A 16 7.64 9.61 -10.66
N ALA A 17 6.69 10.05 -11.48
CA ALA A 17 5.28 10.10 -11.08
C ALA A 17 4.72 8.70 -10.72
N GLU A 18 5.25 7.64 -11.34
CA GLU A 18 4.88 6.25 -11.07
C GLU A 18 5.37 5.81 -9.68
N GLU A 19 6.61 6.14 -9.33
CA GLU A 19 7.15 5.85 -7.99
C GLU A 19 6.39 6.58 -6.89
N ILE A 20 5.98 7.82 -7.12
CA ILE A 20 5.15 8.56 -6.17
C ILE A 20 3.78 7.91 -6.02
N LYS A 21 3.13 7.54 -7.13
CA LYS A 21 1.85 6.82 -7.10
C LYS A 21 1.96 5.50 -6.34
N LEU A 22 3.03 4.73 -6.56
CA LEU A 22 3.29 3.49 -5.85
C LEU A 22 3.47 3.73 -4.34
N ARG A 23 4.28 4.73 -3.96
CA ARG A 23 4.49 5.09 -2.54
C ARG A 23 3.19 5.50 -1.87
N LEU A 24 2.35 6.28 -2.55
CA LEU A 24 1.06 6.71 -2.02
C LEU A 24 0.06 5.55 -1.93
N ALA A 25 0.02 4.65 -2.91
CA ALA A 25 -0.77 3.41 -2.81
C ALA A 25 -0.36 2.57 -1.59
N ILE A 26 0.94 2.41 -1.37
CA ILE A 26 1.48 1.64 -0.23
C ILE A 26 1.07 2.31 1.08
N LEU A 27 1.22 3.62 1.20
CA LEU A 27 0.82 4.36 2.40
C LEU A 27 -0.67 4.19 2.69
N LEU A 28 -1.53 4.35 1.69
CA LEU A 28 -2.98 4.19 1.84
C LEU A 28 -3.39 2.73 2.13
N PHE A 29 -2.62 1.75 1.65
CA PHE A 29 -2.80 0.34 2.01
C PHE A 29 -2.44 0.09 3.48
N GLN A 30 -1.31 0.62 3.94
CA GLN A 30 -0.86 0.51 5.34
C GLN A 30 -1.81 1.18 6.33
N GLU A 31 -2.46 2.27 5.93
CA GLU A 31 -3.49 2.96 6.74
C GLU A 31 -4.88 2.28 6.68
N GLU A 32 -4.98 1.08 6.11
CA GLU A 32 -6.22 0.32 5.90
C GLU A 32 -7.30 1.12 5.12
N LYS A 33 -6.89 2.17 4.38
CA LYS A 33 -7.80 3.00 3.55
C LYS A 33 -8.10 2.37 2.21
N LEU A 34 -7.15 1.62 1.67
CA LEU A 34 -7.31 0.87 0.43
C LEU A 34 -7.03 -0.61 0.66
N THR A 35 -7.90 -1.46 0.12
CA THR A 35 -7.63 -2.89 -0.01
C THR A 35 -6.48 -3.14 -1.00
N LEU A 36 -5.89 -4.34 -0.96
CA LEU A 36 -4.82 -4.74 -1.88
C LEU A 36 -5.19 -4.49 -3.35
N ALA A 37 -6.42 -4.83 -3.75
CA ALA A 37 -6.90 -4.64 -5.12
C ALA A 37 -7.05 -3.16 -5.50
N GLN A 38 -7.50 -2.32 -4.57
CA GLN A 38 -7.66 -0.89 -4.79
C GLN A 38 -6.30 -0.19 -4.86
N ALA A 39 -5.37 -0.55 -3.96
CA ALA A 39 -4.03 0.01 -3.93
C ALA A 39 -3.22 -0.36 -5.19
N SER A 40 -3.30 -1.62 -5.64
CA SER A 40 -2.65 -2.03 -6.89
C SER A 40 -3.20 -1.28 -8.11
N LYS A 41 -4.53 -1.10 -8.16
CA LYS A 41 -5.19 -0.32 -9.22
C LYS A 41 -4.78 1.16 -9.18
N PHE A 42 -4.67 1.76 -8.00
CA PHE A 42 -4.20 3.13 -7.82
C PHE A 42 -2.75 3.32 -8.28
N ALA A 43 -1.88 2.37 -7.94
CA ALA A 43 -0.49 2.34 -8.38
C ALA A 43 -0.34 2.06 -9.90
N GLY A 44 -1.40 1.63 -10.58
CA GLY A 44 -1.37 1.31 -12.01
C GLY A 44 -0.62 0.01 -12.34
N ILE A 45 -0.50 -0.91 -11.38
CA ILE A 45 0.23 -2.18 -11.54
C ILE A 45 -0.62 -3.38 -11.19
N HIS A 46 -0.22 -4.56 -11.67
CA HIS A 46 -0.89 -5.81 -11.30
C HIS A 46 -0.77 -6.10 -9.80
N GLN A 47 -1.79 -6.75 -9.24
CA GLN A 47 -1.87 -7.08 -7.83
C GLN A 47 -0.66 -7.89 -7.33
N ILE A 48 -0.19 -8.86 -8.13
CA ILE A 48 1.03 -9.65 -7.85
C ILE A 48 2.28 -8.76 -7.80
N GLN A 49 2.38 -7.77 -8.69
CA GLN A 49 3.51 -6.83 -8.68
C GLN A 49 3.44 -5.94 -7.43
N PHE A 50 2.25 -5.49 -7.05
CA PHE A 50 2.06 -4.72 -5.83
C PHE A 50 2.44 -5.53 -4.58
N GLN A 51 2.05 -6.81 -4.49
CA GLN A 51 2.49 -7.71 -3.42
C GLN A 51 4.02 -7.84 -3.36
N LYS A 52 4.71 -7.92 -4.51
CA LYS A 52 6.18 -7.92 -4.55
C LYS A 52 6.76 -6.60 -4.02
N GLU A 53 6.13 -5.46 -4.32
CA GLU A 53 6.57 -4.16 -3.81
C GLU A 53 6.35 -4.01 -2.30
N LEU A 54 5.29 -4.60 -1.75
CA LEU A 54 5.08 -4.71 -0.30
C LEU A 54 6.14 -5.60 0.35
N ALA A 55 6.39 -6.78 -0.23
CA ALA A 55 7.38 -7.74 0.28
C ALA A 55 8.81 -7.16 0.31
N LYS A 56 9.21 -6.41 -0.73
CA LYS A 56 10.51 -5.70 -0.77
C LYS A 56 10.69 -4.67 0.36
N ARG A 57 9.61 -4.22 0.99
CA ARG A 57 9.58 -3.20 2.04
C ARG A 57 9.22 -3.78 3.41
N ASP A 58 9.21 -5.11 3.52
CA ASP A 58 8.79 -5.84 4.71
C ASP A 58 7.39 -5.45 5.21
N ILE A 59 6.49 -5.10 4.28
CA ILE A 59 5.11 -4.75 4.61
C ILE A 59 4.26 -6.03 4.51
N PRO A 60 3.72 -6.52 5.65
CA PRO A 60 2.88 -7.72 5.65
C PRO A 60 1.55 -7.47 4.92
N ILE A 61 1.13 -8.46 4.13
CA ILE A 61 -0.14 -8.41 3.39
C ILE A 61 -1.34 -8.66 4.34
N HIS A 62 -1.08 -9.29 5.50
CA HIS A 62 -2.07 -9.79 6.48
C HIS A 62 -2.29 -8.89 7.70
N TYR A 63 -2.17 -7.57 7.57
CA TYR A 63 -2.51 -6.66 8.66
C TYR A 63 -3.84 -5.98 8.40
N GLY A 64 -4.92 -6.69 8.76
CA GLY A 64 -6.10 -6.04 9.31
C GLY A 64 -6.01 -6.16 10.82
N ILE A 65 -6.19 -5.08 11.59
CA ILE A 65 -6.32 -5.15 13.07
C ILE A 65 -7.38 -6.20 13.48
N ASP A 66 -8.35 -6.44 12.61
CA ASP A 66 -9.40 -7.46 12.74
C ASP A 66 -8.94 -8.92 12.56
N GLU A 67 -7.84 -9.18 11.87
CA GLU A 67 -7.28 -10.54 11.74
C GLU A 67 -6.45 -10.89 12.98
N PHE A 68 -5.64 -9.93 13.48
CA PHE A 68 -4.95 -10.07 14.77
C PHE A 68 -5.91 -10.28 15.94
N LYS A 69 -7.04 -9.54 15.97
CA LYS A 69 -8.10 -9.77 16.99
C LYS A 69 -8.72 -11.16 16.87
N ARG A 70 -8.94 -11.67 15.66
CA ARG A 70 -9.47 -13.02 15.42
C ARG A 70 -8.49 -14.11 15.85
N ASP A 71 -7.19 -13.90 15.66
CA ASP A 71 -6.15 -14.81 16.15
C ASP A 71 -6.11 -14.84 17.69
N ILE A 72 -6.17 -13.67 18.34
CA ILE A 72 -6.27 -13.59 19.81
C ILE A 72 -7.55 -14.24 20.34
N GLU A 73 -8.70 -14.05 19.68
CA GLU A 73 -9.95 -14.73 20.05
C GLU A 73 -9.86 -16.24 19.90
N THR A 74 -9.17 -16.72 18.86
CA THR A 74 -8.98 -18.16 18.62
C THR A 74 -8.11 -18.79 19.71
N ILE A 75 -7.05 -18.09 20.14
CA ILE A 75 -6.17 -18.56 21.23
C ILE A 75 -6.89 -18.55 22.60
N LYS A 76 -7.77 -17.58 22.87
CA LYS A 76 -8.54 -17.50 24.12
C LYS A 76 -9.66 -18.54 24.24
N ARG A 77 -10.01 -19.22 23.13
CA ARG A 77 -11.02 -20.30 23.11
C ARG A 77 -10.43 -21.69 23.31
N PHE A 78 -9.10 -21.81 23.38
CA PHE A 78 -8.39 -22.98 23.89
C PHE A 78 -8.05 -22.79 25.37
#